data_AF-A0A2N3Y078-F1
#
_entry.id   AF-A0A2N3Y078-F1
#
_cell.length_a   1.000
_cell.length_b   1.000
_cell.length_c   1.000
_cell.angle_alpha   90.00
_cell.angle_beta   90.00
_cell.angle_gamma   90.00
#
_symmetry.space_group_name_H-M   'P 1'
#
loop_
_entity.id
_entity.type
_entity.pdbx_description
1 polymer ?
#
loop_
_entity_poly.entity_id
_entity_poly.type
_entity_poly.pdbx_seq_one_letter_code
_entity_poly.pdbx_strand_id
1 'polypeptide(L)'
;MSNHTREYPLSTKGHGEEITTSDWNEAVVQVNRLQDQLDRMKYFDTLENRVAELENTVREMQTKYLEDKDGVIQTRHLAEDCVTTTKIGKDAVTSKKLADNAVVATKLADNAVTTPKIAENSVTDVELAPNAVKSEHIFKDAVLRDKIANNAVNTDKLATDAVTSDRIAPNAITDREIANNAVKSGKIDENAVTSRELASSAVKTEKIADNAVQETKLMDGAVSSQKIAIGAVQSSHIAPNAVGTEALDAGAVTTTKMADNCVTDRQLAPNCVADGKIADHAIAGQKLMSGAVTTDKIAQNAVTGNELAPTSVSTNHLVPEAVTSEKLADNAVSELKLAKDAVTTEKIKDRSVTPAKTSWA
;
A
#
# COMPACT_ATOMS: atom_id res chain seq x y z
N MET A 1 -20.90 -19.63 117.47
CA MET A 1 -20.62 -20.13 118.82
C MET A 1 -21.57 -19.42 119.77
N SER A 2 -22.53 -20.15 120.32
CA SER A 2 -23.62 -19.61 121.15
C SER A 2 -23.03 -19.09 122.46
N ASN A 3 -22.94 -17.76 122.61
CA ASN A 3 -22.48 -17.11 123.83
C ASN A 3 -23.59 -17.25 124.87
N HIS A 4 -23.53 -18.30 125.69
CA HIS A 4 -24.37 -18.44 126.88
C HIS A 4 -23.90 -17.43 127.92
N THR A 5 -24.43 -16.21 127.83
CA THR A 5 -24.39 -15.20 128.89
C THR A 5 -25.19 -15.78 130.06
N ARG A 6 -24.49 -16.35 131.06
CA ARG A 6 -25.10 -16.67 132.35
C ARG A 6 -25.58 -15.35 132.97
N GLU A 7 -26.88 -15.11 132.95
CA GLU A 7 -27.50 -14.06 133.75
C GLU A 7 -27.34 -14.41 135.24
N TYR A 8 -26.63 -13.56 135.97
CA TYR A 8 -26.52 -13.63 137.43
C TYR A 8 -27.54 -12.64 138.01
N PRO A 9 -28.49 -13.07 138.87
CA PRO A 9 -29.54 -12.20 139.35
C PRO A 9 -28.96 -11.06 140.22
N LEU A 10 -29.38 -9.82 139.92
CA LEU A 10 -29.12 -8.64 140.73
C LEU A 10 -29.79 -8.82 142.11
N SER A 11 -28.99 -8.80 143.18
CA SER A 11 -29.47 -8.77 144.57
C SER A 11 -30.26 -7.48 144.79
N THR A 12 -31.59 -7.58 144.77
CA THR A 12 -32.51 -6.46 144.94
C THR A 12 -33.06 -6.48 146.38
N LYS A 13 -32.26 -6.00 147.34
CA LYS A 13 -32.78 -5.63 148.66
C LYS A 13 -33.50 -4.28 148.58
N GLY A 14 -34.74 -4.25 149.07
CA GLY A 14 -35.63 -3.10 149.02
C GLY A 14 -35.17 -1.93 149.91
N HIS A 15 -35.53 -0.72 149.50
CA HIS A 15 -35.31 0.54 150.22
C HIS A 15 -35.74 0.43 151.70
N GLY A 16 -34.80 0.26 152.62
CA GLY A 16 -35.06 0.23 154.06
C GLY A 16 -34.09 -0.60 154.91
N GLU A 17 -33.23 -1.43 154.32
CA GLU A 17 -32.18 -2.19 155.02
C GLU A 17 -30.79 -1.55 154.84
N GLU A 18 -29.96 -1.50 155.89
CA GLU A 18 -28.58 -0.99 155.83
C GLU A 18 -27.75 -1.79 154.80
N ILE A 19 -27.24 -1.11 153.77
CA ILE A 19 -26.31 -1.68 152.78
C ILE A 19 -25.01 -2.00 153.50
N THR A 20 -24.58 -3.26 153.48
CA THR A 20 -23.33 -3.67 154.11
C THR A 20 -22.13 -3.35 153.21
N THR A 21 -20.94 -3.22 153.79
CA THR A 21 -19.69 -3.07 153.01
C THR A 21 -19.48 -4.21 152.01
N SER A 22 -20.02 -5.40 152.30
CA SER A 22 -19.98 -6.55 151.39
C SER A 22 -20.84 -6.32 150.14
N ASP A 23 -22.05 -5.79 150.31
CA ASP A 23 -22.97 -5.51 149.21
C ASP A 23 -22.40 -4.46 148.24
N TRP A 24 -21.71 -3.44 148.79
CA TRP A 24 -21.03 -2.42 147.98
C TRP A 24 -19.87 -3.01 147.18
N ASN A 25 -19.05 -3.86 147.81
CA ASN A 25 -17.93 -4.51 147.12
C ASN A 25 -18.42 -5.46 146.01
N GLU A 26 -19.50 -6.19 146.24
CA GLU A 26 -20.06 -7.10 145.23
C GLU A 26 -20.66 -6.33 144.04
N ALA A 27 -21.36 -5.22 144.29
CA ALA A 27 -21.87 -4.34 143.24
C ALA A 27 -20.72 -3.71 142.42
N VAL A 28 -19.65 -3.26 143.06
CA VAL A 28 -18.47 -2.71 142.37
C VAL A 28 -17.77 -3.78 141.53
N VAL A 29 -17.64 -5.00 142.03
CA VAL A 29 -17.10 -6.12 141.26
C VAL A 29 -17.97 -6.42 140.03
N GLN A 30 -19.30 -6.39 140.15
CA GLN A 30 -20.21 -6.58 139.02
C GLN A 30 -20.09 -5.45 137.98
N VAL A 31 -20.05 -4.19 138.43
CA VAL A 31 -19.86 -3.03 137.52
C VAL A 31 -18.53 -3.13 136.78
N ASN A 32 -17.44 -3.43 137.47
CA ASN A 32 -16.14 -3.60 136.82
C ASN A 32 -16.14 -4.74 135.79
N ARG A 33 -16.88 -5.82 136.07
CA ARG A 33 -17.00 -6.97 135.16
C ARG A 33 -17.83 -6.63 133.92
N LEU A 34 -18.92 -5.88 134.09
CA LEU A 34 -19.74 -5.37 132.99
C LEU A 34 -18.98 -4.33 132.16
N GLN A 35 -18.19 -3.47 132.80
CA GLN A 35 -17.34 -2.50 132.12
C GLN A 35 -16.25 -3.20 131.27
N ASP A 36 -15.63 -4.25 131.81
CA ASP A 36 -14.68 -5.09 131.09
C ASP A 36 -15.34 -5.85 129.91
N GLN A 37 -16.60 -6.29 130.06
CA GLN A 37 -17.38 -6.84 128.95
C GLN A 37 -17.70 -5.79 127.88
N LEU A 38 -18.05 -4.57 128.29
CA LEU A 38 -18.32 -3.46 127.37
C LEU A 38 -17.09 -3.05 126.57
N ASP A 39 -15.92 -2.98 127.21
CA ASP A 39 -14.67 -2.62 126.53
C ASP A 39 -14.18 -3.74 125.60
N ARG A 40 -14.43 -5.02 125.91
CA ARG A 40 -14.23 -6.13 124.98
C ARG A 40 -15.15 -6.06 123.75
N MET A 41 -16.40 -5.61 123.92
CA MET A 41 -17.33 -5.43 122.80
C MET A 41 -16.89 -4.27 121.89
N LYS A 42 -16.43 -3.13 122.44
CA LYS A 42 -15.88 -2.03 121.62
C LYS A 42 -14.64 -2.45 120.82
N TYR A 43 -13.81 -3.32 121.39
CA TYR A 43 -12.67 -3.89 120.67
C TYR A 43 -13.12 -4.81 119.52
N PHE A 44 -14.27 -5.48 119.67
CA PHE A 44 -14.87 -6.31 118.63
C PHE A 44 -15.34 -5.49 117.43
N ASP A 45 -16.05 -4.38 117.64
CA ASP A 45 -16.48 -3.47 116.56
C ASP A 45 -15.26 -2.89 115.81
N THR A 46 -14.19 -2.57 116.54
CA THR A 46 -12.94 -2.08 115.95
C THR A 46 -12.24 -3.16 115.12
N LEU A 47 -12.31 -4.42 115.56
CA LEU A 47 -11.77 -5.56 114.82
C LEU A 47 -12.60 -5.88 113.58
N GLU A 48 -13.93 -5.84 113.64
CA GLU A 48 -14.79 -6.05 112.47
C GLU A 48 -14.53 -5.00 111.39
N ASN A 49 -14.40 -3.73 111.77
CA ASN A 49 -14.04 -2.66 110.84
C ASN A 49 -12.67 -2.88 110.20
N ARG A 50 -11.66 -3.28 110.99
CA ARG A 50 -10.32 -3.58 110.47
C ARG A 50 -10.30 -4.82 109.58
N VAL A 51 -11.13 -5.83 109.87
CA VAL A 51 -11.29 -7.01 109.02
C VAL A 51 -11.95 -6.61 107.70
N ALA A 52 -13.01 -5.79 107.72
CA ALA A 52 -13.65 -5.30 106.51
C ALA A 52 -12.71 -4.45 105.63
N GLU A 53 -11.88 -3.58 106.23
CA GLU A 53 -10.84 -2.82 105.51
C GLU A 53 -9.78 -3.75 104.90
N LEU A 54 -9.33 -4.76 105.65
CA LEU A 54 -8.37 -5.75 105.14
C LEU A 54 -8.96 -6.59 104.02
N GLU A 55 -10.23 -7.00 104.11
CA GLU A 55 -10.93 -7.74 103.05
C GLU A 55 -11.07 -6.91 101.77
N ASN A 56 -11.39 -5.62 101.88
CA ASN A 56 -11.40 -4.71 100.73
C ASN A 56 -10.00 -4.55 100.12
N THR A 57 -8.98 -4.34 100.96
CA THR A 57 -7.60 -4.21 100.50
C THR A 57 -7.12 -5.47 99.78
N VAL A 58 -7.44 -6.66 100.33
CA VAL A 58 -7.13 -7.94 99.71
C VAL A 58 -7.86 -8.10 98.37
N ARG A 59 -9.14 -7.71 98.29
CA ARG A 59 -9.92 -7.77 97.04
C ARG A 59 -9.34 -6.84 95.95
N GLU A 60 -8.91 -5.63 96.31
CA GLU A 60 -8.24 -4.71 95.40
C GLU A 60 -6.88 -5.25 94.92
N MET A 61 -6.06 -5.76 95.85
CA MET A 61 -4.79 -6.41 95.52
C MET A 61 -4.98 -7.62 94.59
N GLN A 62 -6.02 -8.42 94.83
CA GLN A 62 -6.33 -9.59 94.01
C GLN A 62 -6.79 -9.19 92.61
N THR A 63 -7.58 -8.12 92.46
CA THR A 63 -8.03 -7.61 91.16
C THR A 63 -6.83 -7.09 90.34
N LYS A 64 -5.95 -6.31 90.97
CA LYS A 64 -4.74 -5.78 90.32
C LYS A 64 -3.77 -6.90 89.93
N TYR A 65 -3.61 -7.92 90.79
CA TYR A 65 -2.76 -9.07 90.50
C TYR A 65 -3.30 -9.95 89.37
N LEU A 66 -4.63 -10.06 89.23
CA LEU A 66 -5.25 -10.81 88.13
C LEU A 66 -5.15 -10.07 86.79
N GLU A 67 -5.24 -8.74 86.77
CA GLU A 67 -5.04 -7.96 85.53
C GLU A 67 -3.62 -8.03 84.97
N ASP A 68 -2.60 -8.11 85.84
CA ASP A 68 -1.19 -8.15 85.44
C ASP A 68 -0.69 -9.56 85.09
N LYS A 69 -1.45 -10.62 85.41
CA LYS A 69 -0.94 -12.00 85.34
C LYS A 69 -0.94 -12.65 83.96
N ASP A 70 -1.69 -12.12 83.00
CA ASP A 70 -1.89 -12.81 81.71
C ASP A 70 -0.86 -12.43 80.64
N GLY A 71 0.19 -11.68 80.99
CA GLY A 71 1.20 -11.24 80.01
C GLY A 71 0.62 -10.31 78.93
N VAL A 72 -0.59 -9.79 79.16
CA VAL A 72 -1.29 -8.89 78.24
C VAL A 72 -0.73 -7.48 78.42
N ILE A 73 0.21 -7.13 77.55
CA ILE A 73 0.62 -5.74 77.36
C ILE A 73 -0.56 -4.99 76.74
N GLN A 74 -1.18 -4.12 77.52
CA GLN A 74 -2.23 -3.21 77.06
C GLN A 74 -1.61 -1.89 76.60
N THR A 75 -2.36 -1.09 75.83
CA THR A 75 -1.90 0.23 75.34
C THR A 75 -1.37 1.12 76.48
N ARG A 76 -2.02 1.11 77.66
CA ARG A 76 -1.58 1.85 78.86
C ARG A 76 -0.19 1.46 79.40
N HIS A 77 0.29 0.26 79.08
CA HIS A 77 1.60 -0.23 79.49
C HIS A 77 2.73 0.21 78.54
N LEU A 78 2.38 0.79 77.37
CA LEU A 78 3.33 1.26 76.37
C LEU A 78 3.23 2.79 76.26
N ALA A 79 4.34 3.47 76.49
CA ALA A 79 4.43 4.89 76.16
C ALA A 79 4.41 5.09 74.63
N GLU A 80 4.03 6.28 74.18
CA GLU A 80 4.06 6.63 72.76
C GLU A 80 5.47 6.39 72.17
N ASP A 81 5.52 5.82 70.96
CA ASP A 81 6.74 5.41 70.24
C ASP A 81 7.71 4.50 70.99
N CYS A 82 7.33 3.96 72.15
CA CYS A 82 8.26 3.18 72.96
C CYS A 82 8.60 1.83 72.29
N VAL A 83 7.74 1.33 71.39
CA VAL A 83 7.99 0.14 70.58
C VAL A 83 8.77 0.54 69.32
N THR A 84 10.09 0.64 69.46
CA THR A 84 10.99 0.93 68.34
C THR A 84 11.28 -0.32 67.53
N THR A 85 11.80 -0.16 66.31
CA THR A 85 12.19 -1.27 65.42
C THR A 85 13.14 -2.26 66.08
N THR A 86 14.05 -1.82 66.95
CA THR A 86 14.96 -2.70 67.71
C THR A 86 14.26 -3.58 68.74
N LYS A 87 13.11 -3.13 69.28
CA LYS A 87 12.29 -3.92 70.22
C LYS A 87 11.41 -4.95 69.50
N ILE A 88 11.21 -4.79 68.20
CA ILE A 88 10.55 -5.76 67.34
C ILE A 88 11.64 -6.68 66.77
N GLY A 89 11.72 -7.91 67.26
CA GLY A 89 12.67 -8.89 66.75
C GLY A 89 12.54 -9.09 65.23
N LYS A 90 13.62 -9.54 64.59
CA LYS A 90 13.57 -9.96 63.17
C LYS A 90 12.47 -11.01 63.00
N ASP A 91 11.61 -10.83 62.00
CA ASP A 91 10.46 -11.70 61.70
C ASP A 91 9.41 -11.76 62.83
N ALA A 92 9.44 -10.85 63.82
CA ALA A 92 8.45 -10.84 64.90
C ALA A 92 7.04 -10.48 64.42
N VAL A 93 6.90 -9.74 63.31
CA VAL A 93 5.63 -9.46 62.64
C VAL A 93 5.58 -10.28 61.36
N THR A 94 4.97 -11.47 61.43
CA THR A 94 4.75 -12.34 60.27
C THR A 94 3.37 -12.09 59.68
N SER A 95 3.12 -12.58 58.46
CA SER A 95 1.79 -12.50 57.83
C SER A 95 0.67 -13.08 58.71
N LYS A 96 0.91 -14.19 59.43
CA LYS A 96 -0.07 -14.78 60.36
C LYS A 96 -0.43 -13.89 61.56
N LYS A 97 0.40 -12.91 61.89
CA LYS A 97 0.17 -11.95 62.98
C LYS A 97 -0.50 -10.66 62.50
N LEU A 98 -0.58 -10.46 61.19
CA LEU A 98 -1.34 -9.39 60.56
C LEU A 98 -2.70 -9.94 60.15
N ALA A 99 -3.78 -9.31 60.61
CA ALA A 99 -5.10 -9.64 60.09
C ALA A 99 -5.19 -9.31 58.59
N ASP A 100 -6.11 -9.96 57.89
CA ASP A 100 -6.39 -9.62 56.49
C ASP A 100 -6.74 -8.12 56.38
N ASN A 101 -6.14 -7.44 55.40
CA ASN A 101 -6.23 -5.99 55.22
C ASN A 101 -5.70 -5.14 56.40
N ALA A 102 -4.87 -5.70 57.29
CA ALA A 102 -4.26 -4.91 58.36
C ALA A 102 -3.32 -3.81 57.83
N VAL A 103 -2.70 -4.02 56.67
CA VAL A 103 -1.87 -3.04 55.96
C VAL A 103 -2.62 -2.60 54.70
N VAL A 104 -3.27 -1.44 54.76
CA VAL A 104 -3.96 -0.79 53.64
C VAL A 104 -3.14 0.37 53.10
N ALA A 105 -3.50 0.88 51.93
CA ALA A 105 -2.81 1.99 51.28
C ALA A 105 -2.61 3.20 52.20
N THR A 106 -3.61 3.58 53.01
CA THR A 106 -3.50 4.72 53.95
C THR A 106 -2.50 4.52 55.09
N LYS A 107 -2.07 3.28 55.35
CA LYS A 107 -1.05 2.94 56.35
C LYS A 107 0.35 2.86 55.73
N LEU A 108 0.48 2.92 54.41
CA LEU A 108 1.75 2.99 53.70
C LEU A 108 1.99 4.44 53.29
N ALA A 109 3.15 4.98 53.66
CA ALA A 109 3.57 6.28 53.13
C ALA A 109 3.76 6.19 51.61
N ASP A 110 3.64 7.32 50.93
CA ASP A 110 3.92 7.41 49.49
C ASP A 110 5.34 6.89 49.20
N ASN A 111 5.47 6.05 48.16
CA ASN A 111 6.71 5.38 47.78
C ASN A 111 7.31 4.45 48.86
N ALA A 112 6.56 4.08 49.91
CA ALA A 112 7.05 3.17 50.94
C ALA A 112 7.39 1.78 50.38
N VAL A 113 6.74 1.34 49.30
CA VAL A 113 7.05 0.10 48.58
C VAL A 113 7.89 0.43 47.35
N THR A 114 9.20 0.19 47.42
CA THR A 114 10.15 0.43 46.32
C THR A 114 10.51 -0.88 45.62
N THR A 115 11.10 -0.81 44.42
CA THR A 115 11.46 -2.00 43.64
C THR A 115 12.25 -3.05 44.44
N PRO A 116 13.27 -2.72 45.26
CA PRO A 116 13.99 -3.73 46.05
C PRO A 116 13.15 -4.41 47.15
N LYS A 117 12.00 -3.83 47.53
CA LYS A 117 11.06 -4.41 48.51
C LYS A 117 10.07 -5.39 47.86
N ILE A 118 9.98 -5.39 46.53
CA ILE A 118 9.17 -6.32 45.74
C ILE A 118 10.10 -7.40 45.22
N ALA A 119 9.95 -8.63 45.71
CA ALA A 119 10.75 -9.74 45.23
C ALA A 119 10.46 -10.04 43.75
N GLU A 120 11.45 -10.55 43.03
CA GLU A 120 11.26 -10.96 41.64
C GLU A 120 10.11 -11.97 41.52
N ASN A 121 9.24 -11.80 40.52
CA ASN A 121 8.04 -12.61 40.30
C ASN A 121 7.01 -12.63 41.44
N SER A 122 7.09 -11.72 42.42
CA SER A 122 6.11 -11.67 43.53
C SER A 122 4.78 -11.02 43.16
N VAL A 123 4.73 -10.28 42.05
CA VAL A 123 3.47 -9.76 41.46
C VAL A 123 3.16 -10.61 40.24
N THR A 124 2.20 -11.52 40.37
CA THR A 124 1.71 -12.38 39.29
C THR A 124 0.36 -11.86 38.76
N ASP A 125 -0.27 -12.61 37.87
CA ASP A 125 -1.59 -12.30 37.33
C ASP A 125 -2.70 -12.36 38.39
N VAL A 126 -2.51 -13.14 39.46
CA VAL A 126 -3.48 -13.22 40.57
C VAL A 126 -3.50 -11.94 41.41
N GLU A 127 -2.37 -11.26 41.57
CA GLU A 127 -2.26 -10.02 42.34
C GLU A 127 -2.69 -8.77 41.53
N LEU A 128 -2.77 -8.87 40.20
CA LEU A 128 -3.20 -7.80 39.32
C LEU A 128 -4.62 -8.06 38.78
N ALA A 129 -5.60 -7.41 39.40
CA ALA A 129 -6.98 -7.46 38.90
C ALA A 129 -7.08 -7.01 37.42
N PRO A 130 -8.07 -7.50 36.65
CA PRO A 130 -8.29 -7.03 35.29
C PRO A 130 -8.40 -5.50 35.23
N ASN A 131 -7.67 -4.88 34.29
CA ASN A 131 -7.56 -3.43 34.12
C ASN A 131 -6.89 -2.65 35.28
N ALA A 132 -6.22 -3.32 36.22
CA ALA A 132 -5.46 -2.65 37.29
C ALA A 132 -4.31 -1.78 36.73
N VAL A 133 -3.68 -2.21 35.64
CA VAL A 133 -2.64 -1.44 34.93
C VAL A 133 -3.26 -0.75 33.72
N LYS A 134 -3.63 0.52 33.89
CA LYS A 134 -4.12 1.37 32.79
C LYS A 134 -2.95 2.00 32.04
N SER A 135 -3.21 2.53 30.84
CA SER A 135 -2.18 3.21 30.04
C SER A 135 -1.51 4.37 30.78
N GLU A 136 -2.23 5.07 31.68
CA GLU A 136 -1.67 6.14 32.53
C GLU A 136 -0.66 5.64 33.56
N HIS A 137 -0.69 4.35 33.92
CA HIS A 137 0.29 3.72 34.81
C HIS A 137 1.57 3.29 34.07
N ILE A 138 1.56 3.27 32.73
CA ILE A 138 2.68 2.88 31.90
C ILE A 138 3.31 4.15 31.31
N PHE A 139 4.46 4.54 31.86
CA PHE A 139 5.22 5.67 31.33
C PHE A 139 5.66 5.44 29.88
N LYS A 140 5.90 6.54 29.16
CA LYS A 140 6.50 6.48 27.81
C LYS A 140 7.81 5.68 27.87
N ASP A 141 7.97 4.77 26.92
CA ASP A 141 9.15 3.88 26.78
C ASP A 141 9.35 2.88 27.94
N ALA A 142 8.36 2.70 28.84
CA ALA A 142 8.45 1.75 29.94
C ALA A 142 8.44 0.28 29.48
N VAL A 143 7.74 -0.01 28.37
CA VAL A 143 7.71 -1.35 27.76
C VAL A 143 8.74 -1.40 26.63
N LEU A 144 9.94 -1.87 26.97
CA LEU A 144 11.03 -2.05 26.01
C LEU A 144 10.85 -3.30 25.15
N ARG A 145 11.50 -3.33 23.99
CA ARG A 145 11.40 -4.43 23.02
C ARG A 145 11.73 -5.80 23.62
N ASP A 146 12.71 -5.88 24.52
CA ASP A 146 13.12 -7.12 25.19
C ASP A 146 12.09 -7.62 26.22
N LYS A 147 11.14 -6.77 26.63
CA LYS A 147 10.03 -7.12 27.53
C LYS A 147 8.80 -7.64 26.81
N ILE A 148 8.75 -7.50 25.48
CA ILE A 148 7.68 -8.05 24.65
C ILE A 148 8.18 -9.37 24.07
N ALA A 149 7.63 -10.48 24.55
CA ALA A 149 7.97 -11.80 24.01
C ALA A 149 7.62 -11.90 22.51
N ASN A 150 8.31 -12.78 21.79
CA ASN A 150 8.01 -13.04 20.37
C ASN A 150 6.53 -13.44 20.21
N ASN A 151 5.84 -12.82 19.24
CA ASN A 151 4.41 -13.01 18.99
C ASN A 151 3.47 -12.59 20.14
N ALA A 152 3.97 -11.89 21.16
CA ALA A 152 3.12 -11.38 22.24
C ALA A 152 2.09 -10.37 21.75
N VAL A 153 2.39 -9.63 20.67
CA VAL A 153 1.43 -8.80 19.91
C VAL A 153 1.21 -9.48 18.56
N ASN A 154 0.10 -10.21 18.43
CA ASN A 154 -0.33 -10.85 17.19
C ASN A 154 -1.46 -10.04 16.54
N THR A 155 -1.94 -10.49 15.38
CA THR A 155 -3.01 -9.80 14.63
C THR A 155 -4.29 -9.66 15.43
N ASP A 156 -4.64 -10.62 16.28
CA ASP A 156 -5.87 -10.58 17.09
C ASP A 156 -5.81 -9.52 18.21
N LYS A 157 -4.60 -9.13 18.61
CA LYS A 157 -4.33 -8.11 19.64
C LYS A 157 -4.20 -6.70 19.04
N LEU A 158 -4.12 -6.58 17.72
CA LEU A 158 -4.13 -5.30 17.01
C LEU A 158 -5.55 -5.03 16.53
N ALA A 159 -6.13 -3.92 16.99
CA ALA A 159 -7.39 -3.45 16.44
C ALA A 159 -7.25 -3.19 14.93
N THR A 160 -8.37 -3.29 14.20
CA THR A 160 -8.44 -2.82 12.81
C THR A 160 -7.93 -1.38 12.74
N ASP A 161 -7.07 -1.10 11.76
CA ASP A 161 -6.41 0.20 11.55
C ASP A 161 -5.49 0.69 12.69
N ALA A 162 -5.09 -0.18 13.62
CA ALA A 162 -4.14 0.20 14.68
C ALA A 162 -2.76 0.61 14.15
N VAL A 163 -2.36 0.09 12.98
CA VAL A 163 -1.10 0.41 12.29
C VAL A 163 -1.41 1.22 11.04
N THR A 164 -1.50 2.54 11.18
CA THR A 164 -1.69 3.46 10.05
C THR A 164 -0.36 3.84 9.39
N SER A 165 -0.41 4.50 8.23
CA SER A 165 0.79 4.95 7.50
C SER A 165 1.76 5.75 8.37
N ASP A 166 1.25 6.64 9.23
CA ASP A 166 2.08 7.49 10.10
C ASP A 166 2.76 6.71 11.23
N ARG A 167 2.30 5.48 11.50
CA ARG A 167 2.91 4.55 12.48
C ARG A 167 3.99 3.69 11.85
N ILE A 168 4.12 3.68 10.52
CA ILE A 168 5.13 2.93 9.78
C ILE A 168 6.21 3.92 9.34
N ALA A 169 7.41 3.77 9.88
CA ALA A 169 8.52 4.64 9.47
C ALA A 169 8.83 4.46 7.98
N PRO A 170 9.32 5.50 7.29
CA PRO A 170 9.75 5.38 5.90
C PRO A 170 10.75 4.22 5.73
N ASN A 171 10.56 3.40 4.70
CA ASN A 171 11.36 2.19 4.41
C ASN A 171 11.31 1.09 5.48
N ALA A 172 10.38 1.13 6.44
CA ALA A 172 10.25 0.07 7.45
C ALA A 172 9.73 -1.26 6.87
N ILE A 173 9.01 -1.21 5.75
CA ILE A 173 8.55 -2.39 5.01
C ILE A 173 9.46 -2.53 3.78
N THR A 174 10.32 -3.55 3.80
CA THR A 174 11.20 -3.93 2.68
C THR A 174 10.64 -5.14 1.94
N ASP A 175 11.34 -5.59 0.90
CA ASP A 175 10.97 -6.78 0.14
C ASP A 175 10.91 -8.05 1.01
N ARG A 176 11.69 -8.10 2.09
CA ARG A 176 11.72 -9.24 3.00
C ARG A 176 10.45 -9.37 3.87
N GLU A 177 9.77 -8.26 4.15
CA GLU A 177 8.52 -8.24 4.93
C GLU A 177 7.28 -8.49 4.06
N ILE A 178 7.37 -8.29 2.75
CA ILE A 178 6.28 -8.53 1.81
C ILE A 178 6.45 -9.92 1.18
N ALA A 179 5.67 -10.89 1.65
CA ALA A 179 5.70 -12.24 1.06
C ALA A 179 5.36 -12.23 -0.44
N ASN A 180 5.88 -13.21 -1.18
CA ASN A 180 5.55 -13.38 -2.61
C ASN A 180 4.03 -13.47 -2.80
N ASN A 181 3.50 -12.66 -3.72
CA ASN A 181 2.06 -12.55 -4.02
C ASN A 181 1.20 -12.00 -2.87
N ALA A 182 1.79 -11.39 -1.83
CA ALA A 182 1.02 -10.76 -0.75
C ALA A 182 0.19 -9.56 -1.26
N VAL A 183 0.75 -8.77 -2.17
CA VAL A 183 0.06 -7.66 -2.83
C VAL A 183 -0.61 -8.19 -4.11
N LYS A 184 -1.87 -8.60 -4.01
CA LYS A 184 -2.70 -9.00 -5.15
C LYS A 184 -3.32 -7.78 -5.81
N SER A 185 -3.77 -7.90 -7.06
CA SER A 185 -4.39 -6.80 -7.82
C SER A 185 -5.51 -6.08 -7.05
N GLY A 186 -6.38 -6.81 -6.34
CA GLY A 186 -7.45 -6.20 -5.52
C GLY A 186 -6.97 -5.46 -4.26
N LYS A 187 -5.66 -5.42 -3.99
CA LYS A 187 -5.03 -4.61 -2.94
C LYS A 187 -4.32 -3.37 -3.49
N ILE A 188 -4.28 -3.23 -4.81
CA ILE A 188 -3.75 -2.07 -5.52
C ILE A 188 -4.96 -1.34 -6.09
N ASP A 189 -5.26 -0.16 -5.57
CA ASP A 189 -6.37 0.65 -6.07
C ASP A 189 -6.14 1.04 -7.54
N GLU A 190 -7.23 1.37 -8.24
CA GLU A 190 -7.15 1.87 -9.59
C GLU A 190 -6.30 3.15 -9.63
N ASN A 191 -5.35 3.22 -10.57
CA ASN A 191 -4.36 4.30 -10.69
C ASN A 191 -3.36 4.44 -9.53
N ALA A 192 -3.27 3.48 -8.60
CA ALA A 192 -2.29 3.55 -7.50
C ALA A 192 -0.83 3.43 -7.98
N VAL A 193 -0.58 2.77 -9.11
CA VAL A 193 0.73 2.69 -9.76
C VAL A 193 0.70 3.57 -11.00
N THR A 194 1.23 4.79 -10.91
CA THR A 194 1.38 5.71 -12.04
C THR A 194 2.79 5.61 -12.63
N SER A 195 3.04 6.37 -13.70
CA SER A 195 4.37 6.47 -14.29
C SER A 195 5.43 7.00 -13.31
N ARG A 196 5.04 7.70 -12.24
CA ARG A 196 5.98 8.19 -11.23
C ARG A 196 6.50 7.07 -10.32
N GLU A 197 5.68 6.07 -10.05
CA GLU A 197 6.03 4.93 -9.20
C GLU A 197 6.81 3.83 -9.96
N LEU A 198 6.81 3.89 -11.30
CA LEU A 198 7.59 3.00 -12.16
C LEU A 198 8.92 3.67 -12.55
N ALA A 199 10.04 3.12 -12.07
CA ALA A 199 11.35 3.52 -12.55
C ALA A 199 11.48 3.30 -14.07
N SER A 200 12.37 4.05 -14.72
CA SER A 200 12.71 3.85 -16.13
C SER A 200 13.10 2.39 -16.38
N SER A 201 12.47 1.76 -17.38
CA SER A 201 12.67 0.34 -17.72
C SER A 201 12.23 -0.68 -16.66
N ALA A 202 11.43 -0.27 -15.65
CA ALA A 202 10.89 -1.21 -14.66
C ALA A 202 10.01 -2.30 -15.28
N VAL A 203 9.24 -1.94 -16.31
CA VAL A 203 8.44 -2.90 -17.08
C VAL A 203 9.27 -3.42 -18.26
N LYS A 204 9.91 -4.58 -18.06
CA LYS A 204 10.60 -5.30 -19.13
C LYS A 204 9.62 -6.01 -20.05
N THR A 205 10.00 -6.23 -21.31
CA THR A 205 9.17 -6.92 -22.31
C THR A 205 8.65 -8.28 -21.82
N GLU A 206 9.47 -9.04 -21.09
CA GLU A 206 9.09 -10.33 -20.47
C GLU A 206 7.95 -10.23 -19.43
N LYS A 207 7.63 -9.03 -18.95
CA LYS A 207 6.51 -8.75 -18.03
C LYS A 207 5.25 -8.30 -18.75
N ILE A 208 5.34 -7.99 -20.03
CA ILE A 208 4.21 -7.65 -20.89
C ILE A 208 3.77 -8.95 -21.58
N ALA A 209 2.61 -9.48 -21.21
CA ALA A 209 2.07 -10.67 -21.86
C ALA A 209 1.81 -10.43 -23.35
N ASP A 210 1.82 -11.50 -24.14
CA ASP A 210 1.47 -11.44 -25.56
C ASP A 210 0.07 -10.82 -25.73
N ASN A 211 -0.06 -9.90 -26.68
CA ASN A 211 -1.28 -9.11 -26.94
C ASN A 211 -1.74 -8.22 -25.76
N ALA A 212 -0.90 -8.00 -24.74
CA ALA A 212 -1.27 -7.11 -23.64
C ALA A 212 -1.34 -5.64 -24.09
N VAL A 213 -0.57 -5.22 -25.10
CA VAL A 213 -0.68 -3.89 -25.72
C VAL A 213 -1.57 -4.00 -26.96
N GLN A 214 -2.82 -3.57 -26.81
CA GLN A 214 -3.81 -3.52 -27.90
C GLN A 214 -3.91 -2.09 -28.44
N GLU A 215 -4.57 -1.92 -29.58
CA GLU A 215 -4.80 -0.61 -30.22
C GLU A 215 -5.37 0.42 -29.24
N THR A 216 -6.36 0.04 -28.43
CA THR A 216 -6.98 0.92 -27.42
C THR A 216 -6.02 1.41 -26.32
N LYS A 217 -4.86 0.78 -26.17
CA LYS A 217 -3.80 1.16 -25.21
C LYS A 217 -2.71 2.02 -25.85
N LEU A 218 -2.72 2.18 -27.17
CA LEU A 218 -1.84 3.07 -27.92
C LEU A 218 -2.64 4.31 -28.32
N MET A 219 -2.25 5.47 -27.79
CA MET A 219 -2.83 6.72 -28.26
C MET A 219 -2.46 6.97 -29.73
N ASP A 220 -3.27 7.75 -30.45
CA ASP A 220 -2.96 8.16 -31.82
C ASP A 220 -1.57 8.82 -31.89
N GLY A 221 -0.75 8.35 -32.82
CA GLY A 221 0.64 8.81 -32.98
C GLY A 221 1.63 8.26 -31.93
N ALA A 222 1.21 7.36 -31.02
CA ALA A 222 2.10 6.77 -30.02
C ALA A 222 3.27 6.00 -30.66
N VAL A 223 3.08 5.41 -31.85
CA VAL A 223 4.14 4.77 -32.64
C VAL A 223 4.53 5.68 -33.80
N SER A 224 5.46 6.61 -33.54
CA SER A 224 6.00 7.49 -34.57
C SER A 224 7.09 6.79 -35.40
N SER A 225 7.43 7.35 -36.56
CA SER A 225 8.48 6.79 -37.43
C SER A 225 9.83 6.64 -36.74
N GLN A 226 10.18 7.51 -35.78
CA GLN A 226 11.42 7.41 -34.99
C GLN A 226 11.43 6.21 -34.02
N LYS A 227 10.26 5.68 -33.65
CA LYS A 227 10.13 4.48 -32.79
C LYS A 227 10.20 3.18 -33.61
N ILE A 228 10.06 3.26 -34.92
CA ILE A 228 10.17 2.13 -35.84
C ILE A 228 11.61 2.12 -36.38
N ALA A 229 12.40 1.11 -35.99
CA ALA A 229 13.75 0.98 -36.52
C ALA A 229 13.74 0.78 -38.04
N ILE A 230 14.81 1.24 -38.72
CA ILE A 230 14.97 1.03 -40.17
C ILE A 230 14.97 -0.47 -40.46
N GLY A 231 14.11 -0.90 -41.38
CA GLY A 231 13.94 -2.32 -41.75
C GLY A 231 13.08 -3.15 -40.78
N ALA A 232 12.53 -2.55 -39.71
CA ALA A 232 11.64 -3.26 -38.79
C ALA A 232 10.31 -3.67 -39.45
N VAL A 233 9.82 -2.89 -40.40
CA VAL A 233 8.67 -3.27 -41.24
C VAL A 233 9.20 -3.91 -42.52
N GLN A 234 9.00 -5.23 -42.63
CA GLN A 234 9.34 -6.02 -43.81
C GLN A 234 8.08 -6.30 -44.64
N SER A 235 8.25 -6.78 -45.87
CA SER A 235 7.11 -7.14 -46.73
C SER A 235 6.19 -8.18 -46.09
N SER A 236 6.70 -9.07 -45.25
CA SER A 236 5.91 -10.03 -44.47
C SER A 236 5.02 -9.39 -43.40
N HIS A 237 5.33 -8.17 -42.96
CA HIS A 237 4.55 -7.43 -41.96
C HIS A 237 3.41 -6.64 -42.59
N ILE A 238 3.41 -6.48 -43.91
CA ILE A 238 2.42 -5.70 -44.67
C ILE A 238 1.49 -6.69 -45.37
N ALA A 239 0.22 -6.73 -44.97
CA ALA A 239 -0.76 -7.56 -45.64
C ALA A 239 -0.93 -7.13 -47.12
N PRO A 240 -1.29 -8.04 -48.04
CA PRO A 240 -1.60 -7.68 -49.41
C PRO A 240 -2.63 -6.55 -49.48
N ASN A 241 -2.36 -5.54 -50.30
CA ASN A 241 -3.17 -4.32 -50.47
C ASN A 241 -3.27 -3.41 -49.22
N ALA A 242 -2.49 -3.63 -48.16
CA ALA A 242 -2.51 -2.75 -46.98
C ALA A 242 -1.97 -1.34 -47.26
N VAL A 243 -1.12 -1.18 -48.28
CA VAL A 243 -0.64 0.13 -48.74
C VAL A 243 -1.52 0.60 -49.89
N GLY A 244 -2.50 1.45 -49.58
CA GLY A 244 -3.35 2.12 -50.56
C GLY A 244 -2.65 3.29 -51.25
N THR A 245 -3.25 3.82 -52.33
CA THR A 245 -2.71 4.98 -53.07
C THR A 245 -2.61 6.24 -52.22
N GLU A 246 -3.47 6.39 -51.21
CA GLU A 246 -3.42 7.52 -50.27
C GLU A 246 -2.17 7.50 -49.38
N ALA A 247 -1.58 6.31 -49.17
CA ALA A 247 -0.33 6.16 -48.43
C ALA A 247 0.92 6.39 -49.29
N LEU A 248 0.76 6.59 -50.61
CA LEU A 248 1.84 6.83 -51.55
C LEU A 248 1.79 8.28 -52.04
N ASP A 249 2.72 9.09 -51.54
CA ASP A 249 2.92 10.45 -52.04
C ASP A 249 3.26 10.47 -53.53
N ALA A 250 3.01 11.61 -54.18
CA ALA A 250 3.40 11.82 -55.58
C ALA A 250 4.92 11.62 -55.75
N GLY A 251 5.31 10.70 -56.64
CA GLY A 251 6.71 10.34 -56.86
C GLY A 251 7.27 9.32 -55.86
N ALA A 252 6.47 8.79 -54.93
CA ALA A 252 6.92 7.75 -54.00
C ALA A 252 7.36 6.48 -54.74
N VAL A 253 6.74 6.15 -55.88
CA VAL A 253 7.16 5.05 -56.77
C VAL A 253 8.00 5.64 -57.90
N THR A 254 9.32 5.58 -57.77
CA THR A 254 10.28 5.99 -58.80
C THR A 254 10.61 4.83 -59.73
N THR A 255 11.18 5.11 -60.90
CA THR A 255 11.64 4.08 -61.84
C THR A 255 12.62 3.09 -61.21
N THR A 256 13.46 3.54 -60.27
CA THR A 256 14.38 2.67 -59.50
C THR A 256 13.69 1.69 -58.55
N LYS A 257 12.45 1.97 -58.14
CA LYS A 257 11.62 1.10 -57.30
C LYS A 257 10.78 0.12 -58.12
N MET A 258 10.74 0.31 -59.45
CA MET A 258 10.00 -0.51 -60.39
C MET A 258 10.93 -1.59 -60.95
N ALA A 259 10.52 -2.84 -60.86
CA ALA A 259 11.26 -3.93 -61.49
C ALA A 259 11.18 -3.83 -63.02
N ASP A 260 12.21 -4.32 -63.71
CA ASP A 260 12.21 -4.38 -65.18
C ASP A 260 10.97 -5.12 -65.69
N ASN A 261 10.34 -4.54 -66.72
CA ASN A 261 9.11 -5.06 -67.36
C ASN A 261 7.87 -5.13 -66.44
N CYS A 262 7.86 -4.50 -65.26
CA CYS A 262 6.67 -4.53 -64.38
C CYS A 262 5.47 -3.75 -64.95
N VAL A 263 5.71 -2.80 -65.86
CA VAL A 263 4.67 -2.13 -66.65
C VAL A 263 4.45 -2.96 -67.91
N THR A 264 3.35 -3.70 -67.94
CA THR A 264 2.92 -4.48 -69.11
C THR A 264 1.71 -3.80 -69.76
N ASP A 265 1.26 -4.31 -70.90
CA ASP A 265 0.08 -3.79 -71.62
C ASP A 265 -1.18 -3.74 -70.73
N ARG A 266 -1.28 -4.60 -69.72
CA ARG A 266 -2.41 -4.57 -68.78
C ARG A 266 -2.43 -3.30 -67.91
N GLN A 267 -1.27 -2.70 -67.63
CA GLN A 267 -1.15 -1.48 -66.83
C GLN A 267 -1.28 -0.21 -67.69
N LEU A 268 -1.18 -0.32 -69.02
CA LEU A 268 -1.29 0.81 -69.95
C LEU A 268 -2.67 0.80 -70.61
N ALA A 269 -3.55 1.70 -70.16
CA ALA A 269 -4.84 1.89 -70.83
C ALA A 269 -4.65 2.39 -72.28
N PRO A 270 -5.60 2.12 -73.21
CA PRO A 270 -5.54 2.67 -74.56
C PRO A 270 -5.33 4.20 -74.53
N ASN A 271 -4.40 4.68 -75.36
CA ASN A 271 -4.02 6.09 -75.48
C ASN A 271 -3.39 6.74 -74.22
N CYS A 272 -2.99 5.98 -73.20
CA CYS A 272 -2.37 6.56 -72.01
C CYS A 272 -0.95 7.10 -72.28
N VAL A 273 -0.29 6.60 -73.34
CA VAL A 273 0.97 7.15 -73.86
C VAL A 273 0.64 8.11 -74.99
N ALA A 274 0.26 9.34 -74.64
CA ALA A 274 -0.02 10.41 -75.60
C ALA A 274 1.28 10.94 -76.23
N ASP A 275 1.18 11.61 -77.38
CA ASP A 275 2.32 12.08 -78.19
C ASP A 275 3.39 12.81 -77.37
N GLY A 276 3.02 13.69 -76.43
CA GLY A 276 3.96 14.40 -75.57
C GLY A 276 4.73 13.53 -74.56
N LYS A 277 4.41 12.24 -74.45
CA LYS A 277 5.13 11.22 -73.66
C LYS A 277 6.13 10.43 -74.50
N ILE A 278 6.04 10.50 -75.82
CA ILE A 278 7.00 9.91 -76.74
C ILE A 278 7.93 11.04 -77.20
N ALA A 279 9.18 11.02 -76.75
CA ALA A 279 10.14 12.04 -77.19
C ALA A 279 10.39 11.95 -78.71
N ASP A 280 10.78 13.05 -79.31
CA ASP A 280 11.20 13.08 -80.72
C ASP A 280 12.30 12.02 -80.95
N HIS A 281 12.13 11.23 -82.02
CA HIS A 281 13.00 10.10 -82.37
C HIS A 281 13.06 8.94 -81.36
N ALA A 282 12.18 8.89 -80.34
CA ALA A 282 12.15 7.78 -79.38
C ALA A 282 11.80 6.43 -80.05
N ILE A 283 11.02 6.46 -81.13
CA ILE A 283 10.72 5.29 -81.95
C ILE A 283 11.69 5.25 -83.13
N ALA A 284 12.82 4.61 -82.92
CA ALA A 284 13.79 4.38 -83.99
C ALA A 284 13.30 3.28 -84.96
N GLY A 285 13.70 3.34 -86.23
CA GLY A 285 13.18 2.46 -87.29
C GLY A 285 13.27 0.95 -86.99
N GLN A 286 14.32 0.50 -86.28
CA GLN A 286 14.47 -0.89 -85.83
C GLN A 286 13.43 -1.34 -84.80
N LYS A 287 12.69 -0.41 -84.19
CA LYS A 287 11.56 -0.70 -83.29
C LYS A 287 10.24 -0.86 -84.06
N LEU A 288 10.21 -0.48 -85.34
CA LEU A 288 9.09 -0.72 -86.24
C LEU A 288 9.34 -2.04 -86.98
N MET A 289 8.49 -3.02 -86.75
CA MET A 289 8.50 -4.24 -87.56
C MET A 289 8.13 -3.96 -89.02
N SER A 290 8.54 -4.82 -89.95
CA SER A 290 8.12 -4.71 -91.35
C SER A 290 6.59 -4.70 -91.46
N GLY A 291 6.02 -3.73 -92.17
CA GLY A 291 4.58 -3.53 -92.26
C GLY A 291 3.93 -2.83 -91.05
N ALA A 292 4.70 -2.38 -90.05
CA ALA A 292 4.16 -1.63 -88.91
C ALA A 292 3.47 -0.32 -89.35
N VAL A 293 4.00 0.34 -90.38
CA VAL A 293 3.41 1.53 -91.01
C VAL A 293 2.81 1.10 -92.34
N THR A 294 1.50 0.91 -92.38
CA THR A 294 0.73 0.62 -93.60
C THR A 294 0.20 1.90 -94.23
N THR A 295 -0.26 1.85 -95.48
CA THR A 295 -0.84 3.01 -96.19
C THR A 295 -1.95 3.68 -95.40
N ASP A 296 -2.81 2.91 -94.72
CA ASP A 296 -3.94 3.45 -93.93
C ASP A 296 -3.48 4.19 -92.66
N LYS A 297 -2.23 3.97 -92.22
CA LYS A 297 -1.61 4.69 -91.10
C LYS A 297 -0.90 5.97 -91.52
N ILE A 298 -0.73 6.19 -92.83
CA ILE A 298 -0.16 7.41 -93.39
C ILE A 298 -1.32 8.30 -93.84
N ALA A 299 -1.52 9.42 -93.16
CA ALA A 299 -2.56 10.37 -93.54
C ALA A 299 -2.33 10.91 -94.96
N GLN A 300 -3.40 11.33 -95.63
CA GLN A 300 -3.29 11.96 -96.96
C GLN A 300 -2.35 13.17 -96.88
N ASN A 301 -1.40 13.25 -97.82
CA ASN A 301 -0.35 14.28 -97.87
C ASN A 301 0.66 14.26 -96.70
N ALA A 302 0.71 13.20 -95.87
CA ALA A 302 1.71 13.11 -94.79
C ALA A 302 3.14 12.90 -95.32
N VAL A 303 3.30 12.36 -96.53
CA VAL A 303 4.58 12.30 -97.24
C VAL A 303 4.54 13.29 -98.39
N THR A 304 5.19 14.44 -98.22
CA THR A 304 5.37 15.44 -99.27
C THR A 304 6.74 15.29 -99.92
N GLY A 305 7.06 16.15 -100.90
CA GLY A 305 8.37 16.15 -101.54
C GLY A 305 9.53 16.41 -100.59
N ASN A 306 9.30 17.07 -99.44
CA ASN A 306 10.34 17.36 -98.45
C ASN A 306 10.74 16.12 -97.62
N GLU A 307 9.80 15.17 -97.44
CA GLU A 307 10.03 13.92 -96.72
C GLU A 307 10.70 12.85 -97.62
N LEU A 308 10.77 13.10 -98.94
CA LEU A 308 11.44 12.22 -99.90
C LEU A 308 12.82 12.79 -100.24
N ALA A 309 13.87 12.06 -99.86
CA ALA A 309 15.23 12.40 -100.27
C ALA A 309 15.34 12.39 -101.82
N PRO A 310 16.18 13.25 -102.44
CA PRO A 310 16.41 13.21 -103.88
C PRO A 310 16.75 11.80 -104.36
N THR A 311 16.14 11.35 -105.46
CA THR A 311 16.29 10.00 -106.05
C THR A 311 15.77 8.82 -105.22
N SER A 312 15.17 9.05 -104.04
CA SER A 312 14.56 7.99 -103.22
C SER A 312 13.46 7.22 -103.97
N VAL A 313 12.70 7.89 -104.84
CA VAL A 313 11.76 7.25 -105.77
C VAL A 313 12.47 6.91 -107.07
N SER A 314 13.06 5.72 -107.12
CA SER A 314 13.58 5.10 -108.36
C SER A 314 12.50 4.38 -109.19
N THR A 315 12.85 3.94 -110.40
CA THR A 315 11.97 3.18 -111.30
C THR A 315 11.36 1.93 -110.67
N ASN A 316 12.08 1.27 -109.76
CA ASN A 316 11.59 0.07 -109.08
C ASN A 316 10.44 0.36 -108.10
N HIS A 317 10.27 1.62 -107.67
CA HIS A 317 9.16 2.04 -106.81
C HIS A 317 7.90 2.40 -107.62
N LEU A 318 8.03 2.58 -108.93
CA LEU A 318 6.93 2.92 -109.83
C LEU A 318 6.56 1.67 -110.63
N VAL A 319 5.43 1.06 -110.29
CA VAL A 319 4.86 -0.01 -111.12
C VAL A 319 4.48 0.53 -112.51
N PRO A 320 4.37 -0.32 -113.55
CA PRO A 320 3.86 0.12 -114.85
C PRO A 320 2.56 0.92 -114.71
N GLU A 321 2.44 2.01 -115.46
CA GLU A 321 1.29 2.94 -115.41
C GLU A 321 1.13 3.72 -114.08
N ALA A 322 2.08 3.63 -113.15
CA ALA A 322 2.03 4.39 -111.89
C ALA A 322 2.02 5.92 -112.10
N VAL A 323 2.57 6.41 -113.21
CA VAL A 323 2.54 7.82 -113.62
C VAL A 323 1.61 7.96 -114.82
N THR A 324 0.35 8.31 -114.58
CA THR A 324 -0.66 8.58 -115.60
C THR A 324 -0.60 10.04 -116.05
N SER A 325 -1.22 10.36 -117.19
CA SER A 325 -1.27 11.75 -117.68
C SER A 325 -1.88 12.72 -116.65
N GLU A 326 -2.85 12.27 -115.84
CA GLU A 326 -3.46 13.07 -114.77
C GLU A 326 -2.49 13.39 -113.61
N LYS A 327 -1.42 12.59 -113.44
CA LYS A 327 -0.37 12.80 -112.42
C LYS A 327 0.75 13.73 -112.90
N LEU A 328 0.76 14.08 -114.20
CA LEU A 328 1.68 15.03 -114.78
C LEU A 328 0.95 16.35 -115.00
N ALA A 329 1.42 17.42 -114.35
CA ALA A 329 0.92 18.75 -114.65
C ALA A 329 1.23 19.14 -116.12
N ASP A 330 0.45 20.07 -116.67
CA ASP A 330 0.71 20.61 -118.00
C ASP A 330 2.16 21.14 -118.09
N ASN A 331 2.88 20.73 -119.14
CA ASN A 331 4.30 21.02 -119.36
C ASN A 331 5.29 20.40 -118.34
N ALA A 332 4.86 19.48 -117.47
CA ALA A 332 5.76 18.79 -116.53
C ALA A 332 6.88 17.99 -117.24
N VAL A 333 6.62 17.52 -118.46
CA VAL A 333 7.61 16.90 -119.35
C VAL A 333 8.09 17.94 -120.36
N SER A 334 9.16 18.66 -120.00
CA SER A 334 9.82 19.63 -120.90
C SER A 334 10.80 18.94 -121.87
N GLU A 335 11.28 19.67 -122.88
CA GLU A 335 12.31 19.20 -123.82
C GLU A 335 13.56 18.62 -123.12
N LEU A 336 14.01 19.26 -122.02
CA LEU A 336 15.13 18.78 -121.20
C LEU A 336 14.89 17.41 -120.53
N LYS A 337 13.63 16.96 -120.43
CA LYS A 337 13.24 15.68 -119.82
C LYS A 337 13.08 14.55 -120.86
N LEU A 338 13.03 14.90 -122.14
CA LEU A 338 12.98 13.94 -123.24
C LEU A 338 14.37 13.85 -123.87
N ALA A 339 14.96 12.66 -123.85
CA ALA A 339 16.17 12.44 -124.65
C ALA A 339 15.86 12.65 -126.13
N LYS A 340 16.87 13.05 -126.92
CA LYS A 340 16.76 13.08 -128.38
C LYS A 340 16.28 11.71 -128.87
N ASP A 341 15.28 11.70 -129.76
CA ASP A 341 14.62 10.51 -130.30
C ASP A 341 13.81 9.67 -129.29
N ALA A 342 13.55 10.17 -128.08
CA ALA A 342 12.75 9.44 -127.08
C ALA A 342 11.29 9.20 -127.53
N VAL A 343 10.74 10.10 -128.34
CA VAL A 343 9.42 10.00 -128.96
C VAL A 343 9.59 9.68 -130.44
N THR A 344 9.56 8.40 -130.79
CA THR A 344 9.67 7.92 -132.18
C THR A 344 8.31 7.93 -132.89
N THR A 345 8.31 7.86 -134.23
CA THR A 345 7.07 7.77 -135.03
C THR A 345 6.16 6.62 -134.57
N GLU A 346 6.74 5.48 -134.18
CA GLU A 346 5.99 4.32 -133.65
C GLU A 346 5.28 4.59 -132.31
N LYS A 347 5.75 5.57 -131.53
CA LYS A 347 5.17 5.96 -130.24
C LYS A 347 4.05 7.00 -130.37
N ILE A 348 3.84 7.55 -131.57
CA ILE A 348 2.78 8.53 -131.86
C ILE A 348 1.73 7.83 -132.73
N LYS A 349 0.52 7.63 -132.21
CA LYS A 349 -0.59 7.09 -133.02
C LYS A 349 -0.97 8.07 -134.15
N ASP A 350 -1.38 7.55 -135.29
CA ASP A 350 -1.88 8.35 -136.41
C ASP A 350 -2.91 9.38 -135.97
N ARG A 351 -2.74 10.63 -136.43
CA ARG A 351 -3.58 11.81 -136.08
C ARG A 351 -3.52 12.28 -134.62
N SER A 352 -2.59 11.79 -133.80
CA SER A 352 -2.44 12.24 -132.39
C SER A 352 -1.74 13.59 -132.23
N VAL A 353 -1.13 14.09 -133.30
CA VAL A 353 -0.50 15.41 -133.37
C VAL A 353 -1.28 16.24 -134.39
N THR A 354 -1.70 17.44 -134.01
CA THR A 354 -2.46 18.33 -134.90
C THR A 354 -1.55 18.90 -136.00
N PRO A 355 -2.06 19.21 -137.21
CA PRO A 355 -1.26 19.82 -138.27
C PRO A 355 -0.55 21.11 -137.85
N ALA A 356 -1.14 21.87 -136.92
CA ALA A 356 -0.55 23.07 -136.32
C ALA A 356 0.72 22.80 -135.49
N LYS A 357 0.95 21.56 -135.06
CA LYS A 357 2.16 21.12 -134.33
C LYS A 357 3.23 20.53 -135.27
N THR A 358 2.89 20.26 -136.54
CA THR A 358 3.79 19.71 -137.57
C THR A 358 4.12 20.71 -138.69
N SER A 359 3.41 21.84 -138.76
CA SER A 359 3.73 22.91 -139.70
C SER A 359 4.95 23.67 -139.18
N TRP A 360 6.08 23.42 -139.80
CA TRP A 360 7.29 24.23 -139.71
C TRP A 360 6.94 25.65 -140.20
N ALA A 361 6.94 26.62 -139.28
CA ALA A 361 7.04 28.03 -139.59
C ALA A 361 8.50 28.46 -139.38
#